data_AF-A0A9Q1JAD1-F1
#
_entry.id   AF-A0A9Q1JAD1-F1
#
_cell.length_a   1.000
_cell.length_b   1.000
_cell.length_c   1.000
_cell.angle_alpha   90.00
_cell.angle_beta   90.00
_cell.angle_gamma   90.00
#
_symmetry.space_group_name_H-M   'P 1'
#
loop_
_entity.id
_entity.type
_entity.pdbx_description
1 polymer ?
#
loop_
_entity_poly.entity_id
_entity_poly.type
_entity_poly.pdbx_seq_one_letter_code
_entity_poly.pdbx_strand_id
1 'polypeptide(L)'
;MHAVAENPPAATEGCSTPVEHQLPKYFLENILLEVVLQEGDKALQTLALVCSMFYNLVNSERFRRKAHFLWLDSVVTWRRFSSTYQQDFRRMYVLETCRQCKEVYKNCIPGIGKIPITSLVTPAVIGYTTWMCMLV
;
A
#
# COMPACT_ATOMS: atom_id res chain seq x y z
N MET A 1 -20.29 -12.92 -62.20
CA MET A 1 -19.56 -13.32 -60.97
C MET A 1 -20.08 -12.43 -59.86
N HIS A 2 -20.82 -13.01 -58.91
CA HIS A 2 -21.53 -12.28 -57.86
C HIS A 2 -20.58 -11.65 -56.84
N ALA A 3 -20.93 -10.45 -56.38
CA ALA A 3 -20.30 -9.72 -55.28
C ALA A 3 -20.86 -10.18 -53.91
N VAL A 4 -20.01 -10.24 -52.88
CA VAL A 4 -20.32 -10.15 -51.43
C VAL A 4 -19.04 -9.60 -50.79
N ALA A 5 -18.95 -8.31 -50.44
CA ALA A 5 -19.47 -7.63 -49.24
C ALA A 5 -18.82 -8.11 -47.92
N GLU A 6 -18.42 -7.11 -47.13
CA GLU A 6 -17.51 -7.11 -45.97
C GLU A 6 -17.91 -8.00 -44.79
N ASN A 7 -16.92 -8.37 -43.98
CA ASN A 7 -17.12 -8.51 -42.53
C ASN A 7 -15.95 -7.89 -41.73
N PRO A 8 -16.23 -7.01 -40.74
CA PRO A 8 -15.25 -6.29 -39.90
C PRO A 8 -14.80 -7.11 -38.66
N PRO A 9 -13.79 -6.64 -37.87
CA PRO A 9 -13.05 -7.48 -36.94
C PRO A 9 -13.84 -7.84 -35.68
N ALA A 10 -13.51 -9.02 -35.15
CA ALA A 10 -14.03 -9.56 -33.90
C ALA A 10 -13.96 -8.51 -32.77
N ALA A 11 -15.15 -8.13 -32.30
CA ALA A 11 -15.31 -7.24 -31.17
C ALA A 11 -14.71 -7.87 -29.91
N THR A 12 -13.89 -7.08 -29.23
CA THR A 12 -13.48 -7.28 -27.84
C THR A 12 -14.71 -7.39 -26.94
N GLU A 13 -14.97 -8.58 -26.41
CA GLU A 13 -15.94 -8.80 -25.35
C GLU A 13 -15.43 -8.15 -24.05
N GLY A 14 -15.90 -6.94 -23.79
CA GLY A 14 -15.82 -6.34 -22.46
C GLY A 14 -16.69 -7.13 -21.50
N CYS A 15 -16.06 -7.84 -20.55
CA CYS A 15 -16.75 -8.44 -19.41
C CYS A 15 -17.46 -7.33 -18.61
N SER A 16 -18.74 -7.12 -18.92
CA SER A 16 -19.60 -6.15 -18.25
C SER A 16 -20.43 -6.91 -17.22
N THR A 17 -19.89 -7.00 -16.00
CA THR A 17 -20.63 -7.57 -14.88
C THR A 17 -21.80 -6.65 -14.50
N PRO A 18 -22.98 -7.21 -14.16
CA PRO A 18 -24.12 -6.41 -13.70
C PRO A 18 -23.76 -5.58 -12.46
N VAL A 19 -24.15 -4.30 -12.47
CA VAL A 19 -23.81 -3.30 -11.43
C VAL A 19 -24.29 -3.71 -10.03
N GLU A 20 -25.28 -4.60 -9.93
CA GLU A 20 -25.89 -5.06 -8.68
C GLU A 20 -24.98 -5.93 -7.79
N HIS A 21 -23.82 -6.39 -8.28
CA HIS A 21 -22.86 -7.19 -7.50
C HIS A 21 -21.53 -6.48 -7.22
N GLN A 22 -21.45 -5.16 -7.44
CA GLN A 22 -20.23 -4.41 -7.15
C GLN A 22 -20.10 -4.18 -5.64
N LEU A 23 -19.02 -4.72 -5.05
CA LEU A 23 -18.67 -4.47 -3.66
C LEU A 23 -18.54 -2.95 -3.43
N PRO A 24 -19.24 -2.36 -2.44
CA PRO A 24 -19.11 -0.93 -2.20
C PRO A 24 -17.66 -0.56 -1.89
N LYS A 25 -17.20 0.56 -2.47
CA LYS A 25 -15.80 1.02 -2.38
C LYS A 25 -15.28 1.07 -0.94
N TYR A 26 -16.13 1.42 0.03
CA TYR A 26 -15.78 1.44 1.45
C TYR A 26 -15.48 0.06 2.04
N PHE A 27 -16.25 -0.97 1.66
CA PHE A 27 -15.97 -2.34 2.09
C PHE A 27 -14.67 -2.85 1.48
N LEU A 28 -14.44 -2.56 0.21
CA LEU A 28 -13.17 -2.88 -0.43
C LEU A 28 -12.00 -2.21 0.29
N GLU A 29 -12.11 -0.91 0.61
CA GLU A 29 -11.07 -0.19 1.36
C GLU A 29 -10.73 -0.88 2.68
N ASN A 30 -11.74 -1.31 3.45
CA ASN A 30 -11.51 -1.99 4.73
C ASN A 30 -10.84 -3.36 4.57
N ILE A 31 -11.22 -4.13 3.54
CA ILE A 31 -10.57 -5.42 3.26
C ILE A 31 -9.09 -5.19 2.92
N LEU A 32 -8.80 -4.22 2.05
CA LEU A 32 -7.41 -3.92 1.67
C LEU A 32 -6.59 -3.39 2.85
N LEU A 33 -7.20 -2.63 3.75
CA LEU A 33 -6.54 -2.18 4.98
C LEU A 33 -6.17 -3.37 5.88
N GLU A 34 -7.06 -4.33 6.05
CA GLU A 34 -6.79 -5.53 6.85
C GLU A 34 -5.60 -6.32 6.28
N VAL A 35 -5.55 -6.50 4.96
CA VAL A 35 -4.41 -7.16 4.29
C VAL A 35 -3.12 -6.39 4.57
N VAL A 36 -3.14 -5.06 4.47
CA VAL A 36 -1.95 -4.23 4.75
C VAL A 36 -1.55 -4.28 6.23
N LEU A 37 -2.49 -4.39 7.16
CA LEU A 37 -2.17 -4.54 8.59
C LEU A 37 -1.51 -5.87 8.91
N GLN A 38 -1.91 -6.94 8.24
CA GLN A 38 -1.34 -8.28 8.45
C GLN A 38 0.00 -8.47 7.74
N GLU A 39 0.13 -7.95 6.52
CA GLU A 39 1.31 -8.19 5.68
C GLU A 39 2.31 -7.02 5.67
N GLY A 40 1.92 -5.85 6.15
CA GLY A 40 2.73 -4.64 6.14
C GLY A 40 2.85 -3.98 4.76
N ASP A 41 3.84 -3.09 4.62
CA ASP A 41 3.98 -2.23 3.43
C ASP A 41 4.18 -3.00 2.11
N LYS A 42 4.63 -4.27 2.15
CA LYS A 42 4.74 -5.12 0.94
C LYS A 42 3.38 -5.35 0.28
N ALA A 43 2.30 -5.42 1.07
CA ALA A 43 0.96 -5.63 0.53
C ALA A 43 0.51 -4.47 -0.34
N LEU A 44 0.94 -3.23 -0.05
CA LEU A 44 0.62 -2.08 -0.91
C LEU A 44 1.12 -2.29 -2.33
N GLN A 45 2.30 -2.88 -2.50
CA GLN A 45 2.87 -3.17 -3.82
C GLN A 45 2.10 -4.29 -4.51
N THR A 46 1.88 -5.42 -3.83
CA THR A 46 1.16 -6.56 -4.38
C THR A 46 -0.27 -6.17 -4.79
N LEU A 47 -0.98 -5.44 -3.93
CA LEU A 47 -2.34 -4.97 -4.19
C LEU A 47 -2.39 -3.99 -5.36
N ALA A 48 -1.38 -3.12 -5.50
CA ALA A 48 -1.31 -2.17 -6.61
C ALA A 48 -1.19 -2.86 -7.99
N LEU A 49 -0.69 -4.10 -8.04
CA LEU A 49 -0.55 -4.87 -9.28
C LEU A 49 -1.82 -5.62 -9.69
N VAL A 50 -2.82 -5.73 -8.81
CA VAL A 50 -4.04 -6.51 -9.07
C VAL A 50 -4.90 -5.88 -10.16
N CYS A 51 -5.23 -4.59 -10.01
CA CYS A 51 -6.01 -3.85 -11.00
C CYS A 51 -5.88 -2.33 -10.78
N SER A 52 -6.31 -1.53 -11.76
CA SER A 52 -6.27 -0.06 -11.70
C SER A 52 -7.04 0.52 -10.52
N MET A 53 -8.17 -0.09 -10.13
CA MET A 53 -8.94 0.33 -8.97
C MET A 53 -8.15 0.15 -7.67
N PHE A 54 -7.49 -0.99 -7.49
CA PHE A 54 -6.68 -1.25 -6.31
C PHE A 54 -5.47 -0.33 -6.29
N TYR A 55 -4.78 -0.18 -7.43
CA TYR A 55 -3.69 0.77 -7.60
C TYR A 55 -4.09 2.18 -7.14
N ASN A 56 -5.22 2.70 -7.60
CA ASN A 56 -5.71 4.03 -7.24
C ASN A 56 -6.07 4.13 -5.76
N LEU A 57 -6.64 3.08 -5.17
CA LEU A 57 -6.99 3.03 -3.75
C LEU A 57 -5.74 3.04 -2.88
N VAL A 58 -4.82 2.09 -3.08
CA VAL A 58 -3.65 1.90 -2.20
C VAL A 58 -2.60 2.99 -2.36
N ASN A 59 -2.55 3.67 -3.52
CA ASN A 59 -1.68 4.83 -3.72
C ASN A 59 -2.29 6.14 -3.23
N SER A 60 -3.57 6.16 -2.86
CA SER A 60 -4.19 7.38 -2.33
C SER A 60 -3.60 7.77 -0.96
N GLU A 61 -3.35 9.06 -0.76
CA GLU A 61 -2.83 9.58 0.51
C GLU A 61 -3.73 9.22 1.69
N ARG A 62 -5.06 9.29 1.49
CA ARG A 62 -6.06 8.93 2.49
C ARG A 62 -5.91 7.49 2.96
N PHE A 63 -5.79 6.54 2.02
CA PHE A 63 -5.64 5.12 2.35
C PHE A 63 -4.34 4.87 3.10
N ARG A 64 -3.22 5.37 2.56
CA ARG A 64 -1.88 5.18 3.16
C ARG A 64 -1.78 5.77 4.56
N ARG A 65 -2.38 6.95 4.78
CA ARG A 65 -2.46 7.57 6.10
C ARG A 65 -3.25 6.71 7.08
N LYS A 66 -4.42 6.21 6.66
CA LYS A 66 -5.27 5.35 7.49
C LYS A 66 -4.56 4.04 7.84
N ALA A 67 -3.95 3.37 6.86
CA ALA A 67 -3.18 2.15 7.06
C ALA A 67 -2.03 2.36 8.06
N HIS A 68 -1.25 3.44 7.89
CA HIS A 68 -0.11 3.74 8.75
C HIS A 68 -0.51 3.99 10.21
N PHE A 69 -1.54 4.81 10.45
CA PHE A 69 -1.97 5.08 11.82
C PHE A 69 -2.63 3.87 12.47
N LEU A 70 -3.38 3.07 11.73
CA LEU A 70 -3.92 1.81 12.25
C LEU A 70 -2.79 0.85 12.66
N TRP A 71 -1.72 0.76 11.86
CA TRP A 71 -0.54 -0.02 12.21
C TRP A 71 0.19 0.55 13.45
N LEU A 72 0.40 1.87 13.51
CA LEU A 72 1.01 2.50 14.69
C LEU A 72 0.19 2.24 15.96
N ASP A 73 -1.14 2.29 15.87
CA ASP A 73 -2.05 2.06 16.99
C ASP A 73 -2.12 0.57 17.38
N SER A 74 -1.79 -0.36 16.47
CA SER A 74 -1.76 -1.80 16.77
C SER A 74 -0.46 -2.25 17.44
N VAL A 75 0.66 -1.60 17.13
CA VAL A 75 1.99 -1.97 17.68
C VAL A 75 2.42 -1.13 18.89
N VAL A 76 1.78 0.03 19.14
CA VAL A 76 2.11 0.90 20.27
C VAL A 76 0.89 1.29 21.08
N THR A 77 0.94 1.09 22.41
CA THR A 77 -0.07 1.62 23.34
C THR A 77 0.20 3.11 23.65
N TRP A 78 -0.20 4.00 22.74
CA TRP A 78 0.09 5.44 22.81
C TRP A 78 -0.31 6.14 24.12
N ARG A 79 -1.36 5.65 24.79
CA ARG A 79 -1.85 6.21 26.07
C ARG A 79 -0.82 6.20 27.20
N ARG A 80 0.25 5.41 27.09
CA ARG A 80 1.33 5.32 28.09
C ARG A 80 2.35 6.46 27.97
N PHE A 81 2.33 7.21 26.88
CA PHE A 81 3.30 8.26 26.59
C PHE A 81 2.70 9.65 26.79
N SER A 82 3.56 10.64 27.08
CA SER A 82 3.16 12.03 27.19
C SER A 82 2.57 12.57 25.88
N SER A 83 1.75 13.62 25.96
CA SER A 83 1.18 14.26 24.77
C SER A 83 2.25 14.76 23.80
N THR A 84 3.36 15.31 24.31
CA THR A 84 4.50 15.76 23.51
C THR A 84 5.13 14.59 22.75
N TYR A 85 5.37 13.46 23.42
CA TYR A 85 5.93 12.27 22.78
C TYR A 85 5.00 11.73 21.69
N GLN A 86 3.69 11.72 21.93
CA GLN A 86 2.72 11.32 20.91
C GLN A 86 2.77 12.25 19.68
N GLN A 87 2.93 13.57 19.87
CA GLN A 87 3.04 14.52 18.75
C GLN A 87 4.31 14.29 17.92
N ASP A 88 5.43 13.97 18.57
CA ASP A 88 6.71 13.80 17.89
C ASP A 88 6.79 12.48 17.12
N PHE A 89 6.18 11.41 17.64
CA PHE A 89 6.36 10.04 17.15
C PHE A 89 5.11 9.43 16.50
N ARG A 90 3.89 9.81 16.90
CA ARG A 90 2.64 9.36 16.25
C ARG A 90 2.29 10.27 15.08
N ARG A 91 3.17 10.33 14.08
CA ARG A 91 3.01 11.14 12.88
C ARG A 91 3.11 10.30 11.61
N MET A 92 2.73 10.92 10.49
CA MET A 92 2.91 10.30 9.18
C MET A 92 4.40 10.18 8.86
N TYR A 93 4.78 9.09 8.20
CA TYR A 93 6.12 8.95 7.65
C TYR A 93 6.36 9.92 6.49
N VAL A 94 7.63 10.22 6.21
CA VAL A 94 8.05 10.97 5.03
C VAL A 94 8.77 10.04 4.07
N LEU A 95 8.51 10.17 2.77
CA LEU A 95 9.32 9.49 1.76
C LEU A 95 10.51 10.37 1.41
N GLU A 96 11.70 9.84 1.57
CA GLU A 96 12.95 10.53 1.25
C GLU A 96 13.71 9.71 0.19
N THR A 97 14.42 10.40 -0.69
CA THR A 97 15.26 9.75 -1.72
C THR A 97 16.73 9.89 -1.36
N CYS A 98 17.48 8.80 -1.43
CA CYS A 98 18.92 8.83 -1.20
C CYS A 98 19.61 9.60 -2.33
N ARG A 99 20.44 10.59 -1.99
CA ARG A 99 21.12 11.41 -3.01
C ARG A 99 22.13 10.61 -3.83
N GLN A 100 22.73 9.58 -3.23
CA GLN A 100 23.77 8.74 -3.84
C GLN A 100 23.18 7.60 -4.66
N CYS A 101 22.37 6.72 -4.06
CA CYS A 101 21.84 5.53 -4.74
C CYS A 101 20.45 5.72 -5.37
N LYS A 102 19.82 6.89 -5.20
CA LYS A 102 18.46 7.21 -5.71
C LYS A 102 17.32 6.34 -5.17
N GLU A 103 17.62 5.47 -4.21
CA GLU A 103 16.62 4.66 -3.52
C GLU A 103 15.69 5.50 -2.65
N VAL A 104 14.40 5.20 -2.70
CA VAL A 104 13.39 5.87 -1.88
C VAL A 104 13.22 5.09 -0.57
N TYR A 105 13.14 5.78 0.56
CA TYR A 105 12.95 5.18 1.88
C TYR A 105 11.85 5.88 2.67
N LYS A 106 11.24 5.11 3.57
CA LYS A 106 10.27 5.57 4.56
C LYS A 106 11.04 6.06 5.79
N ASN A 107 10.92 7.35 6.10
CA ASN A 107 11.43 7.96 7.33
C ASN A 107 10.28 8.04 8.33
N CYS A 108 10.25 7.08 9.27
CA CYS A 108 9.16 6.94 10.23
C CYS A 108 9.43 7.70 11.54
N ILE A 109 10.69 7.93 11.92
CA ILE A 109 11.07 8.35 13.29
C ILE A 109 12.39 9.14 13.26
N PRO A 110 12.52 10.29 13.97
CA PRO A 110 13.82 10.89 14.26
C PRO A 110 14.68 9.94 15.12
N GLY A 111 15.79 9.44 14.58
CA GLY A 111 16.77 8.65 15.34
C GLY A 111 16.66 7.12 15.22
N ILE A 112 15.60 6.59 14.61
CA ILE A 112 15.49 5.17 14.24
C ILE A 112 15.53 5.09 12.71
N GLY A 113 16.38 4.22 12.18
CA GLY A 113 16.94 4.27 10.83
C GLY A 113 15.96 4.37 9.65
N LYS A 114 16.53 4.72 8.49
CA LYS A 114 15.83 4.86 7.20
C LYS A 114 15.51 3.48 6.61
N ILE A 115 14.26 3.24 6.20
CA ILE A 115 13.82 1.94 5.64
C ILE A 115 13.66 2.04 4.12
N PRO A 116 14.52 1.42 3.30
CA PRO A 116 14.40 1.45 1.84
C PRO A 116 13.11 0.75 1.37
N ILE A 117 12.36 1.42 0.48
CA ILE A 117 11.12 0.91 -0.13
C ILE A 117 11.40 -0.31 -1.02
N THR A 118 12.59 -0.37 -1.61
CA THR A 118 13.04 -1.46 -2.51
C THR A 118 13.56 -2.71 -1.78
N SER A 119 13.89 -2.64 -0.48
CA SER A 119 14.20 -3.85 0.33
C SER A 119 12.96 -4.68 0.68
N LEU A 120 11.77 -4.29 0.24
CA LEU A 120 10.57 -5.13 0.26
C LEU A 120 10.54 -6.18 -0.87
N VAL A 121 11.56 -6.20 -1.75
CA VAL A 121 11.53 -6.94 -3.03
C VAL A 121 12.58 -8.06 -3.12
N THR A 122 13.49 -8.23 -2.15
CA THR A 122 14.52 -9.30 -2.20
C THR A 122 14.44 -10.28 -1.03
N PRO A 123 14.36 -11.60 -1.28
CA PRO A 123 14.26 -12.63 -0.24
C PRO A 123 15.40 -12.65 0.79
N ALA A 124 16.58 -12.12 0.44
CA ALA A 124 17.79 -12.23 1.25
C ALA A 124 17.90 -11.19 2.39
N VAL A 125 17.08 -10.14 2.41
CA VAL A 125 17.10 -9.09 3.46
C VAL A 125 15.98 -9.30 4.50
N ILE A 126 15.08 -10.25 4.25
CA ILE A 126 13.85 -10.55 5.00
C ILE A 126 14.10 -10.88 6.49
N GLY A 127 15.31 -11.28 6.87
CA GLY A 127 15.64 -11.65 8.25
C GLY A 127 15.80 -10.47 9.22
N TYR A 128 16.31 -9.31 8.78
CA TYR A 128 16.75 -8.26 9.70
C TYR A 128 15.90 -6.98 9.66
N THR A 129 15.36 -6.60 8.50
CA THR A 129 14.60 -5.33 8.38
C THR A 129 13.12 -5.48 8.72
N THR A 130 12.54 -6.66 8.50
CA THR A 130 11.18 -6.99 8.95
C THR A 130 11.11 -7.09 10.48
N TRP A 131 12.21 -7.51 11.13
CA TRP A 131 12.29 -7.63 12.59
C TRP A 131 12.46 -6.27 13.30
N MET A 132 13.13 -5.28 12.70
CA MET A 132 13.26 -3.95 13.31
C MET A 132 11.97 -3.12 13.28
N CYS A 133 10.96 -3.48 12.48
CA CYS A 133 9.61 -2.92 12.58
C CYS A 133 8.64 -3.74 13.45
N MET A 134 9.05 -4.93 13.92
CA MET A 134 8.25 -5.77 14.84
C MET A 134 8.71 -5.69 16.30
N LEU A 135 9.83 -5.03 16.60
CA LEU A 135 10.34 -4.85 17.96
C LEU A 135 10.04 -3.44 18.48
N VAL A 136 8.80 -3.26 18.93
CA VAL A 136 8.49 -2.53 20.17
C VAL A 136 7.60 -3.44 21.00
#